data_AF-A0A926QVX9-F1
#
_entry.id   AF-A0A926QVX9-F1
#
_cell.length_a   1.000
_cell.length_b   1.000
_cell.length_c   1.000
_cell.angle_alpha   90.00
_cell.angle_beta   90.00
_cell.angle_gamma   90.00
#
_symmetry.space_group_name_H-M   'P 1'
#
loop_
_entity.id
_entity.type
_entity.pdbx_description
1 polymer ?
#
loop_
_entity_poly.entity_id
_entity_poly.type
_entity_poly.pdbx_seq_one_letter_code
_entity_poly.pdbx_strand_id
1 'polypeptide(L)'
;MRKRYAAVVTAAPLVALAAVAPGAHADTTVGDTRITSVTFGKATTGVGATLGTSVGVTLTATDDSGIDSVVGPKVVGPDGLVVRPTRKECSAQSATTVSCVYSFPLSPDGTDAQDLRNSSAGGWHFKAKAVAEDGDSHHLSPGAPLSVKRHAKLESAQATPEPVAKGGKLTVTGWLRRANWDTNVWDGYAGKSVALQFRKSGTDTFKTVKKVTTDSAGKLRTTVTAETTGTWRWRFTANAVSTGATSQGDRVEVR
;
A
#
# COMPACT_ATOMS: atom_id res chain seq x y z
N MET A 1 -42.02 46.96 47.51
CA MET A 1 -40.90 47.59 46.77
C MET A 1 -40.09 46.50 46.08
N ARG A 2 -40.28 46.28 44.77
CA ARG A 2 -39.57 45.25 43.99
C ARG A 2 -38.42 45.91 43.22
N LYS A 3 -37.18 45.67 43.64
CA LYS A 3 -35.96 46.15 42.97
C LYS A 3 -35.70 45.33 41.71
N ARG A 4 -35.63 45.99 40.55
CA ARG A 4 -35.21 45.42 39.27
C ARG A 4 -33.68 45.53 39.20
N TYR A 5 -32.97 44.41 39.04
CA TYR A 5 -31.54 44.40 38.75
C TYR A 5 -31.34 44.24 37.25
N ALA A 6 -30.67 45.22 36.63
CA ALA A 6 -30.24 45.16 35.24
C ALA A 6 -28.92 44.39 35.16
N ALA A 7 -28.88 43.32 34.37
CA ALA A 7 -27.66 42.58 34.07
C ALA A 7 -26.94 43.25 32.90
N VAL A 8 -25.71 43.72 33.14
CA VAL A 8 -24.80 44.21 32.11
C VAL A 8 -24.10 43.00 31.49
N VAL A 9 -24.27 42.80 30.19
CA VAL A 9 -23.55 41.78 29.41
C VAL A 9 -22.30 42.44 28.84
N THR A 10 -21.12 42.08 29.37
CA THR A 10 -19.83 42.44 28.79
C THR A 10 -19.44 41.42 27.73
N ALA A 11 -19.37 41.83 26.46
CA ALA A 11 -18.87 41.01 25.37
C ALA A 11 -17.33 40.93 25.42
N ALA A 12 -16.79 39.72 25.52
CA ALA A 12 -15.35 39.47 25.37
C ALA A 12 -15.00 39.29 23.87
N PRO A 13 -13.86 39.82 23.39
CA PRO A 13 -13.47 39.68 21.99
C PRO A 13 -12.96 38.26 21.70
N LEU A 14 -13.55 37.62 20.69
CA LEU A 14 -13.05 36.37 20.09
C LEU A 14 -11.73 36.66 19.35
N VAL A 15 -10.63 36.09 19.85
CA VAL A 15 -9.38 36.00 19.10
C VAL A 15 -9.48 34.81 18.15
N ALA A 16 -9.57 35.08 16.85
CA ALA A 16 -9.52 34.05 15.82
C ALA A 16 -8.07 33.63 15.58
N LEU A 17 -7.69 32.41 15.99
CA LEU A 17 -6.46 31.76 15.53
C LEU A 17 -6.64 31.39 14.04
N ALA A 18 -5.92 32.06 13.15
CA ALA A 18 -5.81 31.64 11.77
C ALA A 18 -5.05 30.30 11.71
N ALA A 19 -5.76 29.21 11.39
CA ALA A 19 -5.13 27.95 11.05
C ALA A 19 -4.44 28.11 9.69
N VAL A 20 -3.10 28.13 9.69
CA VAL A 20 -2.31 28.06 8.46
C VAL A 20 -2.45 26.63 7.92
N ALA A 21 -3.28 26.44 6.89
CA ALA A 21 -3.32 25.19 6.16
C ALA A 21 -1.95 24.95 5.49
N PRO A 22 -1.38 23.74 5.54
CA PRO A 22 -0.21 23.41 4.73
C PRO A 22 -0.55 23.70 3.26
N GLY A 23 0.25 24.54 2.60
CA GLY A 23 0.07 24.82 1.18
C GLY A 23 0.09 23.51 0.39
N ALA A 24 -0.96 23.26 -0.40
CA ALA A 24 -0.91 22.23 -1.42
C ALA A 24 0.16 22.65 -2.43
N HIS A 25 1.37 22.08 -2.31
CA HIS A 25 2.42 22.33 -3.28
C HIS A 25 1.96 21.72 -4.61
N ALA A 26 1.70 22.58 -5.60
CA ALA A 26 1.49 22.15 -6.97
C ALA A 26 2.85 21.95 -7.66
N ASP A 27 2.82 21.29 -8.82
CA ASP A 27 3.96 21.23 -9.71
C ASP A 27 4.49 22.63 -10.02
N THR A 28 5.79 22.73 -10.27
CA THR A 28 6.41 23.99 -10.71
C THR A 28 6.73 23.89 -12.19
N THR A 29 6.21 24.82 -12.98
CA THR A 29 6.41 24.87 -14.42
C THR A 29 7.01 26.21 -14.83
N VAL A 30 7.98 26.18 -15.73
CA VAL A 30 8.55 27.32 -16.44
C VAL A 30 8.23 27.10 -17.91
N GLY A 31 7.54 28.07 -18.51
CA GLY A 31 7.07 28.06 -19.88
C GLY A 31 6.15 26.88 -20.23
N ASP A 32 6.36 26.22 -21.36
CA ASP A 32 5.35 25.34 -21.99
C ASP A 32 5.62 23.83 -21.83
N THR A 33 6.79 23.46 -21.28
CA THR A 33 7.15 22.08 -20.94
C THR A 33 6.10 21.44 -20.05
N ARG A 34 5.68 20.22 -20.41
CA ARG A 34 4.73 19.43 -19.63
C ARG A 34 5.18 17.98 -19.48
N ILE A 35 5.20 17.49 -18.24
CA ILE A 35 5.10 16.07 -17.93
C ILE A 35 3.63 15.69 -18.07
N THR A 36 3.29 15.00 -19.15
CA THR A 36 1.90 14.69 -19.52
C THR A 36 1.40 13.39 -18.90
N SER A 37 2.30 12.48 -18.54
CA SER A 37 1.93 11.20 -17.95
C SER A 37 3.02 10.65 -17.03
N VAL A 38 2.60 10.06 -15.91
CA VAL A 38 3.41 9.17 -15.08
C VAL A 38 2.59 7.92 -14.81
N THR A 39 3.07 6.78 -15.28
CA THR A 39 2.43 5.48 -15.07
C THR A 39 3.35 4.56 -14.29
N PHE A 40 2.77 3.78 -13.38
CA PHE A 40 3.49 2.79 -12.59
C PHE A 40 3.16 1.40 -13.11
N GLY A 41 4.16 0.54 -13.29
CA GLY A 41 3.92 -0.86 -13.65
C GLY A 41 3.00 -1.57 -12.64
N LYS A 42 3.05 -1.15 -11.38
CA LYS A 42 2.08 -1.49 -10.33
C LYS A 42 1.88 -0.28 -9.41
N ALA A 43 0.63 0.12 -9.17
CA ALA A 43 0.31 1.20 -8.22
C ALA A 43 0.65 0.82 -6.76
N THR A 44 0.69 -0.48 -6.44
CA THR A 44 1.11 -1.00 -5.13
C THR A 44 2.12 -2.14 -5.33
N THR A 45 3.28 -1.99 -4.71
CA THR A 45 4.34 -3.00 -4.71
C THR A 45 4.46 -3.63 -3.33
N GLY A 46 4.27 -4.94 -3.24
CA GLY A 46 4.49 -5.72 -2.03
C GLY A 46 5.88 -6.31 -2.00
N VAL A 47 6.68 -6.02 -0.97
CA VAL A 47 8.08 -6.53 -0.85
C VAL A 47 8.17 -7.59 0.25
N GLY A 48 8.90 -8.67 -0.04
CA GLY A 48 9.12 -9.79 0.88
C GLY A 48 10.09 -9.45 2.01
N ALA A 49 10.34 -10.41 2.91
CA ALA A 49 11.28 -10.21 4.03
C ALA A 49 12.75 -10.24 3.58
N THR A 50 13.06 -11.08 2.59
CA THR A 50 14.41 -11.30 2.06
C THR A 50 14.49 -11.12 0.54
N LEU A 51 13.35 -11.23 -0.16
CA LEU A 51 13.29 -11.07 -1.61
C LEU A 51 12.88 -9.64 -1.96
N GLY A 52 13.83 -8.91 -2.52
CA GLY A 52 13.60 -7.61 -3.12
C GLY A 52 12.79 -7.67 -4.41
N THR A 53 12.39 -6.50 -4.89
CA THR A 53 11.66 -6.32 -6.15
C THR A 53 11.98 -4.94 -6.73
N SER A 54 11.23 -4.47 -7.72
CA SER A 54 11.38 -3.12 -8.24
C SER A 54 10.05 -2.43 -8.49
N VAL A 55 10.09 -1.11 -8.48
CA VAL A 55 9.03 -0.25 -9.00
C VAL A 55 9.43 0.16 -10.42
N GLY A 56 8.60 -0.18 -11.39
CA GLY A 56 8.69 0.35 -12.75
C GLY A 56 7.89 1.64 -12.88
N VAL A 57 8.49 2.68 -13.47
CA VAL A 57 7.84 3.97 -13.76
C VAL A 57 8.06 4.33 -15.22
N THR A 58 7.00 4.73 -15.92
CA THR A 58 7.09 5.35 -17.24
C THR A 58 6.61 6.78 -17.15
N LEU A 59 7.45 7.73 -17.56
CA LEU A 59 7.15 9.15 -17.62
C LEU A 59 7.14 9.62 -19.08
N THR A 60 6.15 10.42 -19.46
CA THR A 60 6.09 11.10 -20.76
C THR A 60 6.15 12.61 -20.54
N ALA A 61 7.01 13.28 -21.29
CA ALA A 61 7.11 14.74 -21.29
C ALA A 61 7.08 15.29 -22.71
N THR A 62 6.57 16.51 -22.87
CA THR A 62 6.43 17.21 -24.14
C THR A 62 6.78 18.69 -23.99
N ASP A 63 7.31 19.26 -25.06
CA ASP A 63 7.64 20.67 -25.21
C ASP A 63 7.77 20.98 -26.71
N ASP A 64 7.39 22.18 -27.17
CA ASP A 64 7.42 22.50 -28.60
C ASP A 64 8.84 22.63 -29.17
N SER A 65 9.83 22.94 -28.33
CA SER A 65 11.26 22.95 -28.66
C SER A 65 11.91 21.55 -28.57
N GLY A 66 11.22 20.60 -27.93
CA GLY A 66 11.75 19.27 -27.62
C GLY A 66 12.23 19.15 -26.17
N ILE A 67 12.40 17.91 -25.71
CA ILE A 67 12.87 17.62 -24.35
C ILE A 67 14.35 17.26 -24.38
N ASP A 68 15.19 18.14 -23.84
CA ASP A 68 16.63 17.88 -23.62
C ASP A 68 16.82 16.72 -22.64
N SER A 69 16.20 16.81 -21.45
CA SER A 69 16.47 15.83 -20.41
C SER A 69 15.36 15.68 -19.36
N VAL A 70 15.30 14.47 -18.79
CA VAL A 70 14.56 14.20 -17.54
C VAL A 70 15.57 13.95 -16.42
N VAL A 71 15.58 14.86 -15.44
CA VAL A 71 16.59 14.94 -14.39
C VAL A 71 16.03 14.57 -13.02
N GLY A 72 16.91 14.03 -12.18
CA GLY A 72 16.62 13.66 -10.80
C GLY A 72 15.51 12.62 -10.56
N PRO A 73 15.25 11.64 -11.45
CA PRO A 73 14.23 10.62 -11.18
C PRO A 73 14.57 9.87 -9.88
N LYS A 74 13.62 9.84 -8.95
CA LYS A 74 13.74 9.16 -7.65
C LYS A 74 12.37 8.80 -7.10
N VAL A 75 12.30 7.77 -6.27
CA VAL A 75 11.13 7.52 -5.43
C VAL A 75 11.50 7.80 -3.97
N VAL A 76 10.61 8.47 -3.24
CA VAL A 76 10.85 8.89 -1.85
C VAL A 76 9.80 8.27 -0.94
N GLY A 77 10.27 7.56 0.08
CA GLY A 77 9.45 6.88 1.08
C GLY A 77 8.98 7.79 2.22
N PRO A 78 8.03 7.31 3.03
CA PRO A 78 7.44 8.08 4.14
C PRO A 78 8.42 8.37 5.28
N ASP A 79 9.50 7.60 5.36
CA ASP A 79 10.62 7.78 6.30
C ASP A 79 11.78 8.60 5.71
N GLY A 80 11.58 9.19 4.53
CA GLY A 80 12.60 9.98 3.83
C GLY A 80 13.60 9.16 3.02
N LEU A 81 13.47 7.83 2.96
CA LEU A 81 14.31 6.97 2.14
C LEU A 81 14.21 7.38 0.66
N VAL A 82 15.35 7.62 0.02
CA VAL A 82 15.44 7.99 -1.40
C VAL A 82 16.04 6.84 -2.18
N VAL A 83 15.27 6.30 -3.12
CA VAL A 83 15.73 5.26 -4.05
C VAL A 83 15.89 5.86 -5.44
N ARG A 84 17.05 5.62 -6.04
CA ARG A 84 17.39 6.03 -7.42
C ARG A 84 17.20 4.86 -8.37
N PRO A 85 16.96 5.12 -9.67
CA PRO A 85 16.72 4.04 -10.62
C PRO A 85 18.05 3.36 -10.98
N THR A 86 18.02 2.05 -11.16
CA THR A 86 19.15 1.27 -11.71
C THR A 86 19.07 1.10 -13.22
N ARG A 87 17.86 1.27 -13.80
CA ARG A 87 17.64 1.38 -15.24
C ARG A 87 17.00 2.72 -15.56
N LYS A 88 17.54 3.42 -16.55
CA LYS A 88 17.00 4.65 -17.14
C LYS A 88 17.10 4.53 -18.65
N GLU A 89 15.96 4.45 -19.31
CA GLU A 89 15.87 4.39 -20.77
C GLU A 89 14.90 5.47 -21.22
N CYS A 90 15.38 6.44 -22.00
CA CYS A 90 14.53 7.45 -22.61
C CYS A 90 14.57 7.30 -24.12
N SER A 91 13.41 7.38 -24.77
CA SER A 91 13.27 7.31 -26.21
C SER A 91 12.37 8.44 -26.71
N ALA A 92 12.84 9.15 -27.73
CA ALA A 92 12.04 10.14 -28.44
C ALA A 92 10.84 9.43 -29.08
N GLN A 93 9.63 9.95 -28.82
CA GLN A 93 8.39 9.50 -29.45
C GLN A 93 8.05 10.37 -30.67
N SER A 94 8.49 11.63 -30.64
CA SER A 94 8.43 12.61 -31.73
C SER A 94 9.56 13.63 -31.52
N ALA A 95 9.64 14.67 -32.37
CA ALA A 95 10.55 15.79 -32.16
C ALA A 95 10.26 16.56 -30.85
N THR A 96 9.02 16.53 -30.36
CA THR A 96 8.54 17.33 -29.23
C THR A 96 8.24 16.50 -27.98
N THR A 97 8.33 15.16 -28.05
CA THR A 97 7.88 14.28 -26.97
C THR A 97 8.90 13.19 -26.68
N VAL A 98 9.19 12.97 -25.39
CA VAL A 98 10.03 11.87 -24.91
C VAL A 98 9.24 10.94 -23.98
N SER A 99 9.55 9.65 -24.03
CA SER A 99 9.10 8.65 -23.07
C SER A 99 10.29 8.05 -22.34
N CYS A 100 10.28 8.06 -21.01
CA CYS A 100 11.33 7.53 -20.16
C CYS A 100 10.82 6.41 -19.26
N VAL A 101 11.48 5.26 -19.30
CA VAL A 101 11.23 4.09 -18.46
C VAL A 101 12.33 3.96 -17.40
N TYR A 102 11.89 3.81 -16.15
CA TYR A 102 12.74 3.71 -14.97
C TYR A 102 12.44 2.43 -14.18
N SER A 103 13.48 1.84 -13.59
CA SER A 103 13.35 0.75 -12.61
C SER A 103 14.04 1.12 -11.32
N PHE A 104 13.29 1.15 -10.21
CA PHE A 104 13.77 1.47 -8.86
C PHE A 104 13.83 0.19 -8.03
N PRO A 105 15.03 -0.30 -7.66
CA PRO A 105 15.15 -1.50 -6.83
C PRO A 105 14.67 -1.22 -5.41
N LEU A 106 13.95 -2.19 -4.85
CA LEU A 106 13.48 -2.20 -3.47
C LEU A 106 14.06 -3.44 -2.80
N SER A 107 15.10 -3.24 -2.00
CA SER A 107 15.75 -4.32 -1.26
C SER A 107 15.35 -4.29 0.21
N PRO A 108 15.00 -5.43 0.82
CA PRO A 108 14.72 -5.49 2.25
C PRO A 108 15.94 -5.86 3.10
N ASP A 109 17.06 -6.33 2.53
CA ASP A 109 18.19 -7.03 3.20
C ASP A 109 18.90 -6.26 4.33
N GLY A 110 18.65 -4.95 4.47
CA GLY A 110 18.94 -4.19 5.67
C GLY A 110 20.44 -3.96 5.92
N THR A 111 21.27 -4.24 4.92
CA THR A 111 22.73 -4.11 4.98
C THR A 111 23.21 -2.74 4.53
N ASP A 112 22.46 -2.08 3.65
CA ASP A 112 22.76 -0.77 3.09
C ASP A 112 21.78 0.29 3.61
N ALA A 113 22.24 1.55 3.64
CA ALA A 113 21.40 2.67 4.08
C ALA A 113 20.19 2.93 3.15
N GLN A 114 20.25 2.39 1.93
CA GLN A 114 19.19 2.49 0.93
C GLN A 114 18.15 1.36 1.03
N ASP A 115 18.34 0.41 1.94
CA ASP A 115 17.42 -0.72 2.11
C ASP A 115 16.17 -0.32 2.87
N LEU A 116 15.10 -1.04 2.57
CA LEU A 116 13.81 -0.84 3.22
C LEU A 116 13.88 -1.17 4.70
N ARG A 117 13.29 -0.29 5.50
CA ARG A 117 12.96 -0.54 6.91
C ARG A 117 11.47 -0.63 7.07
N ASN A 118 10.98 -1.20 8.16
CA ASN A 118 9.53 -1.28 8.38
C ASN A 118 8.85 0.10 8.32
N SER A 119 9.57 1.17 8.67
CA SER A 119 9.14 2.57 8.53
C SER A 119 8.94 3.02 7.08
N SER A 120 9.60 2.39 6.12
CA SER A 120 9.49 2.70 4.69
C SER A 120 8.17 2.21 4.08
N ALA A 121 7.37 1.41 4.80
CA ALA A 121 6.10 0.91 4.28
C ALA A 121 5.03 2.01 4.31
N GLY A 122 4.38 2.27 3.18
CA GLY A 122 3.29 3.25 3.08
C GLY A 122 3.21 3.93 1.72
N GLY A 123 2.78 5.20 1.74
CA GLY A 123 2.72 6.06 0.57
C GLY A 123 4.08 6.66 0.22
N TRP A 124 4.44 6.59 -1.05
CA TRP A 124 5.69 7.08 -1.63
C TRP A 124 5.36 8.08 -2.74
N HIS A 125 6.37 8.86 -3.15
CA HIS A 125 6.24 9.79 -4.27
C HIS A 125 7.39 9.59 -5.26
N PHE A 126 7.05 9.42 -6.54
CA PHE A 126 8.00 9.54 -7.64
C PHE A 126 8.20 11.02 -7.99
N LYS A 127 9.46 11.45 -8.05
CA LYS A 127 9.86 12.82 -8.35
C LYS A 127 10.79 12.83 -9.55
N ALA A 128 10.59 13.78 -10.45
CA ALA A 128 11.43 14.06 -11.59
C ALA A 128 11.20 15.51 -12.06
N LYS A 129 12.13 16.03 -12.86
CA LYS A 129 11.98 17.30 -13.58
C LYS A 129 12.27 17.06 -15.07
N ALA A 130 11.37 17.49 -15.95
CA ALA A 130 11.63 17.58 -17.38
C ALA A 130 12.22 18.96 -17.68
N VAL A 131 13.21 19.00 -18.57
CA VAL A 131 13.88 20.21 -19.05
C VAL A 131 13.83 20.17 -20.57
N ALA A 132 13.33 21.26 -21.17
CA ALA A 132 13.26 21.44 -22.61
C ALA A 132 14.55 22.04 -23.18
N GLU A 133 14.69 21.95 -24.50
CA GLU A 133 15.86 22.43 -25.25
C GLU A 133 16.01 23.97 -25.17
N ASP A 134 14.90 24.70 -25.04
CA ASP A 134 14.88 26.15 -24.89
C ASP A 134 15.04 26.65 -23.44
N GLY A 135 15.19 25.73 -22.48
CA GLY A 135 15.37 26.02 -21.06
C GLY A 135 14.09 26.02 -20.22
N ASP A 136 12.92 25.78 -20.84
CA ASP A 136 11.67 25.55 -20.12
C ASP A 136 11.74 24.26 -19.28
N SER A 137 10.85 24.16 -18.27
CA SER A 137 10.87 22.97 -17.42
C SER A 137 9.59 22.71 -16.64
N HIS A 138 9.39 21.44 -16.28
CA HIS A 138 8.29 21.01 -15.40
C HIS A 138 8.81 20.07 -14.31
N HIS A 139 8.66 20.48 -13.05
CA HIS A 139 9.03 19.72 -11.86
C HIS A 139 7.79 19.12 -11.18
N LEU A 140 7.79 17.80 -10.95
CA LEU A 140 6.74 17.12 -10.18
C LEU A 140 6.84 17.41 -8.69
N SER A 141 5.87 18.11 -8.13
CA SER A 141 5.79 18.48 -6.71
C SER A 141 4.34 18.38 -6.22
N PRO A 142 4.02 17.54 -5.23
CA PRO A 142 4.92 16.76 -4.36
C PRO A 142 5.50 15.49 -5.02
N GLY A 143 5.17 15.21 -6.28
CA GLY A 143 5.51 13.97 -6.98
C GLY A 143 4.30 13.08 -7.25
N ALA A 144 4.42 12.14 -8.18
CA ALA A 144 3.35 11.19 -8.50
C ALA A 144 3.27 10.09 -7.41
N PRO A 145 2.09 9.82 -6.83
CA PRO A 145 1.95 8.92 -5.70
C PRO A 145 2.02 7.45 -6.09
N LEU A 146 2.65 6.64 -5.25
CA LEU A 146 2.66 5.17 -5.33
C LEU A 146 2.66 4.56 -3.91
N SER A 147 2.52 3.24 -3.80
CA SER A 147 2.57 2.54 -2.51
C SER A 147 3.58 1.41 -2.49
N VAL A 148 4.41 1.37 -1.46
CA VAL A 148 5.29 0.24 -1.15
C VAL A 148 4.85 -0.37 0.18
N LYS A 149 4.50 -1.65 0.19
CA LYS A 149 3.91 -2.33 1.34
C LYS A 149 4.70 -3.57 1.72
N ARG A 150 4.71 -3.88 3.01
CA ARG A 150 5.22 -5.17 3.51
C ARG A 150 4.32 -6.29 3.04
N HIS A 151 4.90 -7.30 2.41
CA HIS A 151 4.11 -8.44 1.96
C HIS A 151 3.55 -9.19 3.17
N ALA A 152 2.25 -9.49 3.14
CA ALA A 152 1.59 -10.38 4.10
C ALA A 152 1.24 -11.70 3.42
N LYS A 153 1.37 -12.81 4.15
CA LYS A 153 0.98 -14.15 3.68
C LYS A 153 0.15 -14.85 4.74
N LEU A 154 -0.81 -15.66 4.30
CA LEU A 154 -1.53 -16.60 5.16
C LEU A 154 -1.04 -18.00 4.84
N GLU A 155 -0.43 -18.65 5.82
CA GLU A 155 -0.19 -20.09 5.76
C GLU A 155 -1.56 -20.79 5.92
N SER A 156 -1.73 -21.92 5.24
CA SER A 156 -3.02 -22.56 4.88
C SER A 156 -4.12 -22.50 5.95
N ALA A 157 -5.38 -22.50 5.50
CA ALA A 157 -6.46 -22.88 6.39
C ALA A 157 -6.35 -24.39 6.63
N GLN A 158 -6.44 -24.83 7.88
CA GLN A 158 -6.57 -26.24 8.23
C GLN A 158 -7.83 -26.40 9.06
N ALA A 159 -8.74 -27.24 8.62
CA ALA A 159 -10.05 -27.45 9.21
C ALA A 159 -10.18 -28.91 9.66
N THR A 160 -10.43 -29.14 10.96
CA THR A 160 -10.51 -30.49 11.54
C THR A 160 -11.65 -30.65 12.54
N PRO A 161 -12.24 -31.84 12.71
CA PRO A 161 -11.95 -33.10 12.00
C PRO A 161 -12.46 -33.11 10.57
N GLU A 162 -11.87 -33.98 9.74
CA GLU A 162 -12.34 -34.29 8.41
C GLU A 162 -12.35 -35.82 8.20
N PRO A 163 -13.45 -36.43 7.74
CA PRO A 163 -14.77 -35.82 7.53
C PRO A 163 -15.43 -35.42 8.87
N VAL A 164 -16.50 -34.61 8.79
CA VAL A 164 -17.28 -34.19 9.97
C VAL A 164 -18.76 -34.49 9.76
N ALA A 165 -19.47 -34.88 10.82
CA ALA A 165 -20.93 -35.04 10.74
C ALA A 165 -21.62 -33.69 10.50
N LYS A 166 -22.77 -33.70 9.82
CA LYS A 166 -23.62 -32.51 9.69
C LYS A 166 -23.98 -31.94 11.06
N GLY A 167 -23.81 -30.62 11.22
CA GLY A 167 -24.00 -29.92 12.49
C GLY A 167 -22.81 -30.09 13.46
N GLY A 168 -21.77 -30.83 13.07
CA GLY A 168 -20.55 -31.02 13.85
C GLY A 168 -19.69 -29.76 13.93
N LYS A 169 -18.81 -29.74 14.93
CA LYS A 169 -17.86 -28.64 15.16
C LYS A 169 -16.57 -28.86 14.39
N LEU A 170 -16.16 -27.83 13.66
CA LEU A 170 -14.94 -27.78 12.89
C LEU A 170 -14.02 -26.72 13.48
N THR A 171 -12.82 -27.10 13.87
CA THR A 171 -11.76 -26.17 14.27
C THR A 171 -10.96 -25.78 13.04
N VAL A 172 -10.95 -24.48 12.72
CA VAL A 172 -10.15 -23.93 11.64
C VAL A 172 -8.98 -23.14 12.21
N THR A 173 -7.77 -23.52 11.82
CA THR A 173 -6.52 -22.82 12.18
C THR A 173 -5.88 -22.16 10.96
N GLY A 174 -4.97 -21.23 11.19
CA GLY A 174 -4.14 -20.59 10.16
C GLY A 174 -3.07 -19.71 10.78
N TRP A 175 -2.20 -19.11 9.95
CA TRP A 175 -1.13 -18.24 10.43
C TRP A 175 -0.93 -17.06 9.49
N LEU A 176 -1.24 -15.85 9.94
CA LEU A 176 -0.94 -14.62 9.22
C LEU A 176 0.49 -14.18 9.56
N ARG A 177 1.33 -14.12 8.54
CA ARG A 177 2.71 -13.64 8.64
C ARG A 177 2.91 -12.41 7.78
N ARG A 178 3.88 -11.58 8.15
CA ARG A 178 4.25 -10.38 7.42
C ARG A 178 5.76 -10.26 7.34
N ALA A 179 6.26 -9.85 6.18
CA ALA A 179 7.66 -9.54 5.98
C ALA A 179 8.12 -8.50 7.01
N ASN A 180 9.20 -8.74 7.74
CA ASN A 180 9.87 -7.76 8.57
C ASN A 180 11.19 -7.39 7.88
N TRP A 181 11.33 -6.14 7.46
CA TRP A 181 12.51 -5.66 6.76
C TRP A 181 13.64 -5.27 7.73
N ASP A 182 13.31 -4.93 8.98
CA ASP A 182 14.32 -4.59 9.99
C ASP A 182 15.11 -5.83 10.47
N THR A 183 14.49 -7.01 10.39
CA THR A 183 15.09 -8.28 10.84
C THR A 183 15.18 -9.32 9.73
N ASN A 184 14.74 -9.00 8.52
CA ASN A 184 14.75 -9.87 7.35
C ASN A 184 14.04 -11.22 7.50
N VAL A 185 13.10 -11.34 8.43
CA VAL A 185 12.33 -12.57 8.66
C VAL A 185 10.83 -12.36 8.42
N TRP A 186 10.10 -13.48 8.38
CA TRP A 186 8.65 -13.48 8.36
C TRP A 186 8.10 -13.60 9.78
N ASP A 187 7.65 -12.50 10.35
CA ASP A 187 7.06 -12.48 11.68
C ASP A 187 5.55 -12.75 11.66
N GLY A 188 5.04 -13.20 12.81
CA GLY A 188 3.61 -13.24 13.08
C GLY A 188 2.99 -11.84 12.99
N TYR A 189 1.91 -11.69 12.24
CA TYR A 189 1.23 -10.40 12.13
C TYR A 189 0.09 -10.29 13.14
N ALA A 190 0.45 -9.90 14.36
CA ALA A 190 -0.43 -9.88 15.52
C ALA A 190 -1.54 -8.81 15.47
N GLY A 191 -2.65 -9.08 16.19
CA GLY A 191 -3.73 -8.12 16.40
C GLY A 191 -4.40 -7.66 15.10
N LYS A 192 -4.56 -8.56 14.13
CA LYS A 192 -5.20 -8.28 12.84
C LYS A 192 -6.46 -9.09 12.67
N SER A 193 -7.55 -8.43 12.29
CA SER A 193 -8.81 -9.07 11.92
C SER A 193 -8.67 -9.77 10.57
N VAL A 194 -8.86 -11.09 10.55
CA VAL A 194 -8.82 -11.95 9.37
C VAL A 194 -10.17 -12.62 9.20
N ALA A 195 -10.70 -12.62 7.98
CA ALA A 195 -11.98 -13.26 7.66
C ALA A 195 -11.77 -14.76 7.43
N LEU A 196 -12.50 -15.60 8.16
CA LEU A 196 -12.75 -16.97 7.75
C LEU A 196 -13.85 -16.95 6.69
N GLN A 197 -13.58 -17.57 5.55
CA GLN A 197 -14.51 -17.68 4.44
C GLN A 197 -14.83 -19.14 4.14
N PHE A 198 -16.06 -19.39 3.73
CA PHE A 198 -16.55 -20.70 3.30
C PHE A 198 -17.14 -20.62 1.90
N ARG A 199 -16.83 -21.61 1.07
CA ARG A 199 -17.44 -21.84 -0.25
C ARG A 199 -18.11 -23.21 -0.25
N LYS A 200 -19.42 -23.25 -0.41
CA LYS A 200 -20.18 -24.51 -0.51
C LYS A 200 -19.75 -25.29 -1.76
N SER A 201 -19.68 -26.61 -1.68
CA SER A 201 -19.42 -27.45 -2.86
C SER A 201 -20.52 -27.27 -3.91
N GLY A 202 -20.12 -27.22 -5.19
CA GLY A 202 -21.03 -26.90 -6.30
C GLY A 202 -21.28 -25.40 -6.49
N THR A 203 -20.56 -24.53 -5.78
CA THR A 203 -20.58 -23.07 -6.00
C THR A 203 -19.17 -22.50 -6.11
N ASP A 204 -19.05 -21.30 -6.69
CA ASP A 204 -17.76 -20.64 -6.90
C ASP A 204 -17.50 -19.47 -5.93
N THR A 205 -18.48 -19.12 -5.09
CA THR A 205 -18.43 -17.92 -4.27
C THR A 205 -18.08 -18.23 -2.82
N PHE A 206 -16.98 -17.64 -2.34
CA PHE A 206 -16.63 -17.61 -0.92
C PHE A 206 -17.42 -16.54 -0.18
N LYS A 207 -18.02 -16.91 0.95
CA LYS A 207 -18.71 -15.99 1.88
C LYS A 207 -17.94 -15.91 3.19
N THR A 208 -17.81 -14.71 3.75
CA THR A 208 -17.26 -14.52 5.10
C THR A 208 -18.25 -15.05 6.12
N VAL A 209 -17.83 -16.02 6.93
CA VAL A 209 -18.66 -16.63 7.98
C VAL A 209 -18.24 -16.19 9.38
N LYS A 210 -16.98 -15.74 9.54
CA LYS A 210 -16.46 -15.24 10.82
C LYS A 210 -15.28 -14.30 10.60
N LYS A 211 -15.04 -13.40 11.54
CA LYS A 211 -13.77 -12.64 11.66
C LYS A 211 -13.06 -13.08 12.93
N VAL A 212 -11.75 -13.26 12.85
CA VAL A 212 -10.89 -13.69 13.95
C VAL A 212 -9.69 -12.78 14.01
N THR A 213 -9.34 -12.35 15.21
CA THR A 213 -8.15 -11.55 15.46
C THR A 213 -6.96 -12.48 15.68
N THR A 214 -5.85 -12.22 14.99
CA THR A 214 -4.60 -12.95 15.19
C THR A 214 -4.04 -12.74 16.59
N ASP A 215 -3.48 -13.79 17.19
CA ASP A 215 -2.77 -13.71 18.47
C ASP A 215 -1.40 -13.00 18.34
N SER A 216 -0.62 -12.95 19.42
CA SER A 216 0.71 -12.33 19.45
C SER A 216 1.70 -12.97 18.47
N ALA A 217 1.51 -14.24 18.12
CA ALA A 217 2.32 -14.95 17.15
C ALA A 217 1.74 -14.88 15.72
N GLY A 218 0.63 -14.16 15.49
CA GLY A 218 -0.03 -14.07 14.19
C GLY A 218 -0.95 -15.27 13.89
N LYS A 219 -1.16 -16.19 14.83
CA LYS A 219 -1.94 -17.41 14.61
C LYS A 219 -3.43 -17.12 14.70
N LEU A 220 -4.20 -17.92 13.98
CA LEU A 220 -5.65 -17.91 13.92
C LEU A 220 -6.16 -19.26 14.38
N ARG A 221 -7.21 -19.25 15.21
CA ARG A 221 -7.95 -20.44 15.60
C ARG A 221 -9.40 -20.06 15.87
N THR A 222 -10.33 -20.83 15.33
CA THR A 222 -11.75 -20.71 15.68
C THR A 222 -12.48 -22.01 15.46
N THR A 223 -13.61 -22.17 16.14
CA THR A 223 -14.58 -23.23 15.85
C THR A 223 -15.78 -22.66 15.08
N VAL A 224 -16.28 -23.43 14.13
CA VAL A 224 -17.49 -23.18 13.32
C VAL A 224 -18.32 -24.46 13.23
N THR A 225 -19.59 -24.35 12.87
CA THR A 225 -20.45 -25.52 12.61
C THR A 225 -20.41 -25.87 11.12
N ALA A 226 -20.23 -27.15 10.79
CA ALA A 226 -20.22 -27.63 9.42
C ALA A 226 -21.60 -28.18 9.02
N GLU A 227 -22.30 -27.47 8.13
CA GLU A 227 -23.66 -27.84 7.67
C GLU A 227 -23.65 -28.59 6.34
N THR A 228 -22.65 -28.32 5.49
CA THR A 228 -22.53 -28.88 4.14
C THR A 228 -21.06 -28.97 3.73
N THR A 229 -20.72 -29.91 2.86
CA THR A 229 -19.39 -30.05 2.25
C THR A 229 -18.97 -28.76 1.53
N GLY A 230 -17.72 -28.33 1.72
CA GLY A 230 -17.20 -27.13 1.07
C GLY A 230 -15.77 -26.78 1.47
N THR A 231 -15.27 -25.66 0.96
CA THR A 231 -13.89 -25.19 1.16
C THR A 231 -13.84 -24.02 2.13
N TRP A 232 -12.94 -24.09 3.10
CA TRP A 232 -12.64 -23.05 4.08
C TRP A 232 -11.34 -22.35 3.74
N ARG A 233 -11.28 -21.02 3.85
CA ARG A 233 -10.03 -20.27 3.69
C ARG A 233 -9.98 -19.05 4.59
N TRP A 234 -8.78 -18.59 4.92
CA TRP A 234 -8.55 -17.30 5.55
C TRP A 234 -8.33 -16.21 4.51
N ARG A 235 -8.80 -15.00 4.81
CA ARG A 235 -8.62 -13.82 3.97
C ARG A 235 -8.28 -12.60 4.83
N PHE A 236 -7.07 -12.09 4.67
CA PHE A 236 -6.61 -10.83 5.25
C PHE A 236 -6.72 -9.72 4.21
N THR A 237 -7.38 -8.62 4.58
CA THR A 237 -7.52 -7.44 3.71
C THR A 237 -6.28 -6.56 3.84
N ALA A 238 -5.79 -6.08 2.69
CA ALA A 238 -4.68 -5.13 2.64
C ALA A 238 -4.98 -3.90 3.51
N ASN A 239 -3.93 -3.28 4.03
CA ASN A 239 -4.03 -2.00 4.73
C ASN A 239 -2.99 -1.01 4.19
N ALA A 240 -2.80 0.13 4.87
CA ALA A 240 -1.90 1.19 4.40
C ALA A 240 -0.45 0.72 4.21
N VAL A 241 0.02 -0.23 5.02
CA VAL A 241 1.44 -0.62 5.10
C VAL A 241 1.69 -2.10 4.80
N SER A 242 0.64 -2.87 4.49
CA SER A 242 0.76 -4.31 4.23
C SER A 242 -0.18 -4.76 3.11
N THR A 243 0.28 -5.69 2.28
CA THR A 243 -0.57 -6.31 1.25
C THR A 243 -1.67 -7.15 1.88
N GLY A 244 -2.70 -7.48 1.09
CA GLY A 244 -3.68 -8.49 1.47
C GLY A 244 -3.11 -9.89 1.27
N ALA A 245 -3.72 -10.88 1.90
CA ALA A 245 -3.34 -12.28 1.76
C ALA A 245 -4.59 -13.17 1.73
N THR A 246 -4.54 -14.25 0.96
CA THR A 246 -5.55 -15.31 0.94
C THR A 246 -4.83 -16.63 1.17
N SER A 247 -5.30 -17.44 2.12
CA SER A 247 -4.72 -18.77 2.33
C SER A 247 -5.11 -19.71 1.20
N GLN A 248 -4.36 -20.81 1.04
CA GLN A 248 -4.92 -21.98 0.38
C GLN A 248 -6.17 -22.44 1.13
N GLY A 249 -7.14 -22.94 0.38
CA GLY A 249 -8.41 -23.41 0.92
C GLY A 249 -8.33 -24.89 1.31
N ASP A 250 -9.07 -25.25 2.35
CA ASP A 250 -9.19 -26.61 2.84
C ASP A 250 -10.61 -27.12 2.66
N ARG A 251 -10.78 -28.19 1.88
CA ARG A 251 -12.10 -28.75 1.58
C ARG A 251 -12.41 -29.78 2.62
N VAL A 252 -13.55 -29.65 3.29
CA VAL A 252 -14.04 -30.60 4.29
C VAL A 252 -15.30 -31.28 3.80
N GLU A 253 -15.30 -32.61 3.81
CA GLU A 253 -16.48 -33.43 3.57
C GLU A 253 -17.40 -33.47 4.81
N VAL A 254 -18.70 -33.20 4.60
CA VAL A 254 -19.75 -33.37 5.61
C VAL A 254 -20.54 -34.63 5.32
N ARG A 255 -20.72 -35.47 6.34
CA ARG A 255 -21.48 -36.74 6.29
C ARG A 255 -22.73 -36.70 7.15
#